data_AF-A0A971R0P5-F1
#
_entry.id   AF-A0A971R0P5-F1
#
_cell.length_a   1.000
_cell.length_b   1.000
_cell.length_c   1.000
_cell.angle_alpha   90.00
_cell.angle_beta   90.00
_cell.angle_gamma   90.00
#
_symmetry.space_group_name_H-M   'P 1'
#
loop_
_entity.id
_entity.type
_entity.pdbx_description
1 polymer ?
#
loop_
_entity_poly.entity_id
_entity_poly.type
_entity_poly.pdbx_seq_one_letter_code
_entity_poly.pdbx_strand_id
1 'polypeptide(L)'
;GFMKLTTKNVLKQAFKMLGERYGWGGSYNRRDCSRFIQDIYKCFGLELPRDSGIQEKLIPSPRIEFTGSAEDREMQLASLRPGNPLYMPGHTMIYLGRCDGRFYVIHDGSGYTDRHDRQVSVHGVFVMELSLRTIKSQKSYIELLTSAPEIDKGLLKR
;
A
#
# COMPACT_ATOMS: atom_id res chain seq x y z
N GLY A 1 -22.51 -5.63 10.45
CA GLY A 1 -22.35 -6.35 9.16
C GLY A 1 -21.17 -5.80 8.41
N PHE A 2 -20.60 -6.55 7.47
CA PHE A 2 -19.45 -6.13 6.65
C PHE A 2 -19.87 -5.28 5.43
N MET A 3 -19.01 -4.36 5.00
CA MET A 3 -19.22 -3.63 3.74
C MET A 3 -18.91 -4.52 2.52
N LYS A 4 -19.48 -4.21 1.36
CA LYS A 4 -19.07 -4.85 0.09
C LYS A 4 -17.64 -4.46 -0.27
N LEU A 5 -16.80 -5.44 -0.57
CA LEU A 5 -15.44 -5.21 -1.05
C LEU A 5 -15.48 -4.62 -2.47
N THR A 6 -15.22 -3.33 -2.57
CA THR A 6 -15.12 -2.61 -3.85
C THR A 6 -13.99 -1.59 -3.75
N THR A 7 -13.35 -1.25 -4.87
CA THR A 7 -12.36 -0.16 -4.93
C THR A 7 -12.87 1.09 -4.22
N LYS A 8 -14.08 1.54 -4.55
CA LYS A 8 -14.70 2.73 -3.93
C LYS A 8 -14.75 2.64 -2.41
N ASN A 9 -15.15 1.50 -1.85
CA ASN A 9 -15.28 1.36 -0.41
C ASN A 9 -13.92 1.21 0.29
N VAL A 10 -12.96 0.51 -0.32
CA VAL A 10 -11.59 0.38 0.21
C VAL A 10 -10.95 1.76 0.29
N LEU A 11 -10.97 2.52 -0.81
CA LEU A 11 -10.41 3.86 -0.85
C LEU A 11 -11.11 4.78 0.16
N LYS A 12 -12.44 4.73 0.27
CA LYS A 12 -13.17 5.47 1.31
C LYS A 12 -12.71 5.14 2.73
N GLN A 13 -12.38 3.88 3.05
CA GLN A 13 -11.86 3.56 4.38
C GLN A 13 -10.43 4.08 4.56
N ALA A 14 -9.56 3.90 3.56
CA ALA A 14 -8.19 4.39 3.61
C ALA A 14 -8.12 5.91 3.85
N PHE A 15 -8.93 6.68 3.12
CA PHE A 15 -8.93 8.15 3.22
C PHE A 15 -9.51 8.69 4.53
N LYS A 16 -10.31 7.92 5.30
CA LYS A 16 -10.75 8.35 6.64
C LYS A 16 -9.58 8.51 7.61
N MET A 17 -8.46 7.86 7.33
CA MET A 17 -7.29 7.80 8.20
C MET A 17 -6.20 8.75 7.72
N LEU A 18 -6.42 9.48 6.61
CA LEU A 18 -5.46 10.43 6.07
C LEU A 18 -5.08 11.46 7.14
N GLY A 19 -3.77 11.65 7.35
CA GLY A 19 -3.22 12.54 8.37
C GLY A 19 -3.11 11.95 9.78
N GLU A 20 -3.57 10.71 10.01
CA GLU A 20 -3.31 10.01 11.27
C GLU A 20 -1.80 9.84 11.46
N ARG A 21 -1.29 10.10 12.68
CA ARG A 21 0.14 9.98 12.98
C ARG A 21 0.54 8.50 13.10
N TYR A 22 1.78 8.19 12.71
CA TYR A 22 2.35 6.85 12.78
C TYR A 22 2.49 6.38 14.24
N GLY A 23 2.16 5.12 14.48
CA GLY A 23 2.29 4.41 15.74
C GLY A 23 2.95 3.07 15.55
N TRP A 24 4.27 3.03 15.74
CA TRP A 24 5.04 1.79 15.62
C TRP A 24 4.48 0.70 16.54
N GLY A 25 4.08 -0.46 15.98
CA GLY A 25 3.60 -1.59 16.77
C GLY A 25 2.25 -1.37 17.46
N GLY A 26 1.51 -0.31 17.15
CA GLY A 26 0.32 0.06 17.92
C GLY A 26 0.58 1.10 19.02
N SER A 27 1.81 1.63 19.11
CA SER A 27 2.15 2.65 20.11
C SER A 27 1.21 3.84 20.00
N TYR A 28 0.74 4.35 21.15
CA TYR A 28 -0.24 5.45 21.24
C TYR A 28 -1.59 5.17 20.55
N ASN A 29 -1.98 3.89 20.43
CA ASN A 29 -3.21 3.46 19.76
C ASN A 29 -3.29 3.92 18.29
N ARG A 30 -2.12 4.06 17.65
CA ARG A 30 -1.95 4.45 16.25
C ARG A 30 -1.48 3.27 15.44
N ARG A 31 -1.41 3.42 14.12
CA ARG A 31 -1.14 2.32 13.20
C ARG A 31 0.29 2.37 12.70
N ASP A 32 0.78 1.21 12.30
CA ASP A 32 1.90 1.11 11.39
C ASP A 32 1.39 0.63 10.03
N CYS A 33 2.29 0.56 9.05
CA CYS A 33 1.92 0.26 7.67
C CYS A 33 1.02 -0.98 7.54
N SER A 34 1.32 -2.10 8.20
CA SER A 34 0.53 -3.33 8.07
C SER A 34 -0.76 -3.29 8.88
N ARG A 35 -0.81 -2.59 10.02
CA ARG A 35 -2.06 -2.40 10.76
C ARG A 35 -3.04 -1.47 10.02
N PHE A 36 -2.53 -0.47 9.30
CA PHE A 36 -3.33 0.36 8.39
C PHE A 36 -4.07 -0.50 7.36
N ILE A 37 -3.35 -1.42 6.70
CA ILE A 37 -3.94 -2.36 5.73
C ILE A 37 -4.96 -3.31 6.41
N GLN A 38 -4.60 -3.87 7.56
CA GLN A 38 -5.46 -4.80 8.30
C GLN A 38 -6.81 -4.15 8.69
N ASP A 39 -6.78 -2.95 9.25
CA ASP A 39 -8.01 -2.26 9.70
C ASP A 39 -8.93 -1.92 8.52
N ILE A 40 -8.37 -1.55 7.36
CA ILE A 40 -9.14 -1.33 6.13
C ILE A 40 -9.82 -2.63 5.69
N TYR A 41 -9.07 -3.73 5.55
CA TYR A 41 -9.63 -4.99 5.03
C TYR A 41 -10.57 -5.70 6.01
N LYS A 42 -10.39 -5.50 7.32
CA LYS A 42 -11.30 -5.98 8.37
C LYS A 42 -12.73 -5.43 8.20
N CYS A 43 -12.87 -4.22 7.65
CA CYS A 43 -14.18 -3.64 7.34
C CYS A 43 -15.00 -4.45 6.31
N PHE A 44 -14.34 -5.34 5.56
CA PHE A 44 -14.93 -6.21 4.54
C PHE A 44 -14.96 -7.68 4.96
N GLY A 45 -14.64 -7.98 6.23
CA GLY A 45 -14.63 -9.35 6.75
C GLY A 45 -13.36 -10.14 6.45
N LEU A 46 -12.28 -9.44 6.06
CA LEU A 46 -10.99 -10.06 5.77
C LEU A 46 -10.01 -9.81 6.92
N GLU A 47 -9.64 -10.88 7.61
CA GLU A 47 -8.64 -10.85 8.66
C GLU A 47 -7.25 -11.11 8.07
N LEU A 48 -6.49 -10.03 7.88
CA LEU A 48 -5.12 -10.12 7.36
C LEU A 48 -4.12 -10.34 8.51
N PRO A 49 -2.97 -11.00 8.25
CA PRO A 49 -1.89 -11.10 9.23
C PRO A 49 -1.41 -9.74 9.77
N ARG A 50 -0.77 -9.72 10.94
CA ARG A 50 -0.31 -8.48 11.58
C ARG A 50 0.86 -7.82 10.87
N ASP A 51 1.77 -8.61 10.32
CA ASP A 51 3.06 -8.15 9.80
C ASP A 51 3.06 -8.13 8.28
N SER A 52 3.61 -7.06 7.67
CA SER A 52 3.60 -6.87 6.21
C SER A 52 4.22 -8.04 5.45
N GLY A 53 5.35 -8.58 5.91
CA GLY A 53 6.00 -9.73 5.28
C GLY A 53 5.20 -11.05 5.39
N ILE A 54 4.32 -11.17 6.40
CA ILE A 54 3.41 -12.31 6.51
C ILE A 54 2.16 -12.07 5.65
N GLN A 55 1.62 -10.85 5.66
CA GLN A 55 0.51 -10.47 4.78
C GLN A 55 0.86 -10.74 3.32
N GLU A 56 2.03 -10.27 2.88
CA GLU A 56 2.55 -10.46 1.54
C GLU A 56 2.49 -11.94 1.12
N LYS A 57 2.93 -12.85 1.99
CA LYS A 57 3.00 -14.28 1.67
C LYS A 57 1.64 -14.97 1.76
N LEU A 58 0.86 -14.68 2.80
CA LEU A 58 -0.28 -15.50 3.18
C LEU A 58 -1.65 -15.01 2.67
N ILE A 59 -1.74 -13.82 2.04
CA ILE A 59 -3.00 -13.40 1.41
C ILE A 59 -3.36 -14.39 0.29
N PRO A 60 -4.51 -15.10 0.39
CA PRO A 60 -4.90 -16.14 -0.55
C PRO A 60 -5.60 -15.52 -1.78
N SER A 61 -4.82 -14.86 -2.64
CA SER A 61 -5.29 -14.29 -3.90
C SER A 61 -4.28 -14.52 -5.01
N PRO A 62 -4.69 -14.41 -6.29
CA PRO A 62 -3.75 -14.11 -7.37
C PRO A 62 -2.90 -12.89 -7.00
N ARG A 63 -1.70 -12.80 -7.55
CA ARG A 63 -0.78 -11.72 -7.26
C ARG A 63 0.09 -11.40 -8.46
N ILE A 64 0.45 -10.13 -8.57
CA ILE A 64 1.52 -9.68 -9.45
C ILE A 64 2.82 -9.81 -8.66
N GLU A 65 3.80 -10.51 -9.22
CA GLU A 65 5.17 -10.54 -8.71
C GLU A 65 5.99 -9.52 -9.51
N PHE A 66 6.50 -8.51 -8.82
CA PHE A 66 7.22 -7.41 -9.47
C PHE A 66 8.67 -7.81 -9.75
N THR A 67 9.07 -7.65 -11.00
CA THR A 67 10.40 -8.04 -11.49
C THR A 67 10.91 -7.01 -12.50
N GLY A 68 12.23 -6.96 -12.71
CA GLY A 68 12.84 -6.05 -13.69
C GLY A 68 13.14 -4.65 -13.15
N SER A 69 13.18 -3.67 -14.07
CA SER A 69 13.48 -2.25 -13.80
C SER A 69 12.30 -1.52 -13.13
N ALA A 70 12.42 -0.20 -12.95
CA ALA A 70 11.29 0.63 -12.51
C ALA A 70 10.18 0.64 -13.58
N GLU A 71 10.56 0.79 -14.85
CA GLU A 71 9.66 0.80 -16.00
C GLU A 71 8.94 -0.55 -16.18
N ASP A 72 9.64 -1.67 -16.00
CA ASP A 72 9.02 -3.01 -16.02
C ASP A 72 7.92 -3.12 -14.95
N ARG A 73 8.22 -2.63 -13.74
CA ARG A 73 7.25 -2.63 -12.63
C ARG A 73 6.09 -1.67 -12.86
N GLU A 74 6.30 -0.53 -13.50
CA GLU A 74 5.21 0.37 -13.93
C GLU A 74 4.26 -0.32 -14.92
N MET A 75 4.80 -1.04 -15.89
CA MET A 75 4.00 -1.82 -16.85
C MET A 75 3.20 -2.93 -16.15
N GLN A 76 3.82 -3.64 -15.21
CA GLN A 76 3.14 -4.67 -14.39
C GLN A 76 2.01 -4.05 -13.54
N LEU A 77 2.29 -2.92 -12.89
CA LEU A 77 1.36 -2.21 -12.01
C LEU A 77 0.16 -1.63 -12.76
N ALA A 78 0.30 -1.32 -14.06
CA ALA A 78 -0.78 -0.77 -14.87
C ALA A 78 -2.04 -1.67 -14.94
N SER A 79 -1.88 -2.98 -14.71
CA SER A 79 -2.99 -3.95 -14.68
C SER A 79 -3.68 -4.08 -13.31
N LEU A 80 -3.06 -3.57 -12.24
CA LEU A 80 -3.57 -3.68 -10.89
C LEU A 80 -4.77 -2.75 -10.68
N ARG A 81 -5.83 -3.25 -10.06
CA ARG A 81 -6.99 -2.40 -9.70
C ARG A 81 -6.69 -1.58 -8.44
N PRO A 82 -7.07 -0.29 -8.40
CA PRO A 82 -6.95 0.51 -7.17
C PRO A 82 -7.72 -0.12 -6.01
N GLY A 83 -7.18 0.08 -4.81
CA GLY A 83 -7.68 -0.53 -3.58
C GLY A 83 -7.10 -1.92 -3.32
N ASN A 84 -6.14 -2.41 -4.10
CA ASN A 84 -5.31 -3.57 -3.72
C ASN A 84 -4.05 -3.12 -2.97
N PRO A 85 -3.50 -3.99 -2.09
CA PRO A 85 -2.29 -3.66 -1.38
C PRO A 85 -1.04 -3.87 -2.25
N LEU A 86 -0.02 -3.07 -2.01
CA LEU A 86 1.33 -3.21 -2.55
C LEU A 86 2.29 -3.56 -1.41
N TYR A 87 3.26 -4.40 -1.70
CA TYR A 87 4.30 -4.81 -0.75
C TYR A 87 5.69 -4.49 -1.28
N MET A 88 6.57 -4.19 -0.34
CA MET A 88 8.01 -4.04 -0.50
C MET A 88 8.69 -4.48 0.82
N PRO A 89 10.01 -4.72 0.87
CA PRO A 89 10.66 -5.19 2.08
C PRO A 89 10.40 -4.29 3.29
N GLY A 90 9.67 -4.83 4.28
CA GLY A 90 9.34 -4.15 5.53
C GLY A 90 8.24 -3.09 5.45
N HIS A 91 7.52 -2.95 4.34
CA HIS A 91 6.51 -1.90 4.18
C HIS A 91 5.35 -2.31 3.26
N THR A 92 4.17 -1.73 3.48
CA THR A 92 2.97 -2.00 2.66
C THR A 92 2.10 -0.75 2.49
N MET A 93 1.33 -0.73 1.41
CA MET A 93 0.60 0.44 0.90
C MET A 93 -0.74 0.03 0.28
N ILE A 94 -1.69 0.95 0.14
CA ILE A 94 -2.84 0.78 -0.76
C ILE A 94 -2.59 1.53 -2.06
N TYR A 95 -2.73 0.84 -3.19
CA TYR A 95 -2.67 1.45 -4.51
C TYR A 95 -3.90 2.32 -4.79
N LEU A 96 -3.69 3.57 -5.19
CA LEU A 96 -4.75 4.53 -5.48
C LEU A 96 -5.09 4.63 -6.97
N GLY A 97 -4.23 4.12 -7.86
CA GLY A 97 -4.39 4.24 -9.30
C GLY A 97 -3.34 5.13 -9.95
N ARG A 98 -3.61 5.45 -11.21
CA ARG A 98 -2.76 6.27 -12.07
C ARG A 98 -3.45 7.59 -12.43
N CYS A 99 -2.73 8.70 -12.31
CA CYS A 99 -3.18 10.05 -12.68
C CYS A 99 -2.02 10.76 -13.38
N ASP A 100 -2.27 11.38 -14.54
CA ASP A 100 -1.27 12.08 -15.35
C ASP A 100 0.05 11.30 -15.58
N GLY A 101 -0.11 10.02 -15.89
CA GLY A 101 1.01 9.12 -16.13
C GLY A 101 1.66 8.55 -14.87
N ARG A 102 1.33 9.05 -13.67
CA ARG A 102 1.99 8.73 -12.40
C ARG A 102 1.16 7.83 -11.51
N PHE A 103 1.80 6.97 -10.73
CA PHE A 103 1.16 5.99 -9.87
C PHE A 103 1.15 6.47 -8.41
N TYR A 104 -0.02 6.39 -7.77
CA TYR A 104 -0.23 6.92 -6.42
C TYR A 104 -0.61 5.85 -5.42
N VAL A 105 -0.27 6.11 -4.17
CA VAL A 105 -0.49 5.23 -3.03
C VAL A 105 -0.88 6.03 -1.79
N ILE A 106 -1.63 5.40 -0.89
CA ILE A 106 -1.84 5.87 0.48
C ILE A 106 -1.27 4.83 1.45
N HIS A 107 -0.54 5.28 2.46
CA HIS A 107 0.04 4.40 3.46
C HIS A 107 0.39 5.16 4.73
N ASP A 108 0.52 4.42 5.82
CA ASP A 108 1.13 4.91 7.06
C ASP A 108 2.64 4.69 7.00
N GLY A 109 3.45 5.75 6.93
CA GLY A 109 4.90 5.62 6.70
C GLY A 109 5.74 6.75 7.26
N SER A 110 7.06 6.58 7.16
CA SER A 110 8.03 7.57 7.64
C SER A 110 8.11 8.83 6.79
N GLY A 111 7.92 8.71 5.48
CA GLY A 111 8.07 9.80 4.52
C GLY A 111 8.91 9.39 3.30
N TYR A 112 9.33 10.37 2.49
CA TYR A 112 9.98 10.14 1.20
C TYR A 112 11.07 11.20 0.92
N THR A 113 11.91 10.96 -0.08
CA THR A 113 12.82 11.96 -0.65
C THR A 113 12.21 12.47 -1.96
N ASP A 114 12.02 13.79 -2.06
CA ASP A 114 11.37 14.41 -3.22
C ASP A 114 12.31 14.51 -4.44
N ARG A 115 11.77 15.03 -5.56
CA ARG A 115 12.51 15.17 -6.82
C ARG A 115 13.64 16.20 -6.77
N HIS A 116 13.71 17.01 -5.72
CA HIS A 116 14.77 18.01 -5.48
C HIS A 116 15.75 17.55 -4.39
N ASP A 117 15.81 16.24 -4.12
CA ASP A 117 16.68 15.63 -3.11
C ASP A 117 16.38 16.05 -1.67
N ARG A 118 15.18 16.57 -1.40
CA ARG A 118 14.78 16.96 -0.05
C ARG A 118 14.08 15.80 0.65
N GLN A 119 14.56 15.45 1.84
CA GLN A 119 13.88 14.48 2.69
C GLN A 119 12.66 15.12 3.35
N VAL A 120 11.49 14.54 3.10
CA VAL A 120 10.21 14.92 3.70
C VAL A 120 9.83 13.86 4.70
N SER A 121 10.01 14.16 5.98
CA SER A 121 9.57 13.30 7.09
C SER A 121 8.09 13.58 7.40
N VAL A 122 7.27 12.53 7.43
CA VAL A 122 5.82 12.63 7.63
C VAL A 122 5.37 11.92 8.90
N HIS A 123 5.83 10.69 9.12
CA HIS A 123 5.40 9.84 10.24
C HIS A 123 3.87 9.81 10.42
N GLY A 124 3.16 9.33 9.38
CA GLY A 124 1.72 9.16 9.43
C GLY A 124 1.14 8.62 8.12
N VAL A 125 -0.19 8.71 8.00
CA VAL A 125 -0.93 8.33 6.79
C VAL A 125 -0.91 9.48 5.79
N PHE A 126 -0.29 9.26 4.63
CA PHE A 126 -0.23 10.27 3.56
C PHE A 126 -0.33 9.63 2.18
N VAL A 127 -0.59 10.47 1.18
CA VAL A 127 -0.60 10.12 -0.23
C VAL A 127 0.74 10.50 -0.86
N MET A 128 1.31 9.62 -1.68
CA MET A 128 2.52 9.93 -2.43
C MET A 128 2.55 9.25 -3.81
N GLU A 129 3.43 9.75 -4.66
CA GLU A 129 3.77 9.15 -5.95
C GLU A 129 4.83 8.05 -5.78
N LEU A 130 4.63 6.88 -6.39
CA LEU A 130 5.53 5.72 -6.26
C LEU A 130 6.94 5.94 -6.84
N SER A 131 7.12 6.90 -7.75
CA SER A 131 8.42 7.22 -8.33
C SER A 131 9.34 7.99 -7.36
N LEU A 132 8.82 8.48 -6.23
CA LEU A 132 9.63 9.17 -5.22
C LEU A 132 10.54 8.17 -4.50
N ARG A 133 11.68 8.66 -4.02
CA ARG A 133 12.67 7.85 -3.29
C ARG A 133 12.26 7.62 -1.86
N THR A 134 12.68 6.48 -1.30
CA THR A 134 12.56 6.27 0.15
C THR A 134 13.48 7.23 0.92
N ILE A 135 13.22 7.47 2.21
CA ILE A 135 14.17 8.18 3.08
C ILE A 135 15.43 7.34 3.36
N LYS A 136 15.29 6.01 3.35
CA LYS A 136 16.33 5.07 3.80
C LYS A 136 17.28 4.61 2.68
N SER A 137 16.95 4.89 1.41
CA SER A 137 17.73 4.43 0.27
C SER A 137 17.58 5.37 -0.93
N GLN A 138 18.53 5.28 -1.86
CA GLN A 138 18.46 6.00 -3.14
C GLN A 138 17.46 5.40 -4.14
N LYS A 139 16.76 4.32 -3.78
CA LYS A 139 15.74 3.68 -4.64
C LYS A 139 14.38 4.33 -4.44
N SER A 140 13.63 4.42 -5.54
CA SER A 140 12.21 4.75 -5.55
C SER A 140 11.35 3.67 -4.87
N TYR A 141 10.15 4.03 -4.45
CA TYR A 141 9.19 3.05 -3.93
C TYR A 141 8.83 2.01 -5.00
N ILE A 142 8.69 2.42 -6.25
CA ILE A 142 8.38 1.50 -7.35
C ILE A 142 9.48 0.46 -7.56
N GLU A 143 10.76 0.85 -7.50
CA GLU A 143 11.90 -0.08 -7.60
C GLU A 143 11.97 -1.12 -6.48
N LEU A 144 11.33 -0.83 -5.34
CA LEU A 144 11.33 -1.72 -4.18
C LEU A 144 10.10 -2.62 -4.10
N LEU A 145 9.11 -2.44 -4.99
CA LEU A 145 7.94 -3.31 -5.01
C LEU A 145 8.33 -4.76 -5.27
N THR A 146 7.75 -5.64 -4.46
CA THR A 146 7.95 -7.09 -4.52
C THR A 146 6.70 -7.79 -5.02
N SER A 147 5.53 -7.48 -4.47
CA SER A 147 4.28 -8.09 -4.94
C SER A 147 3.04 -7.22 -4.72
N ALA A 148 1.98 -7.55 -5.45
CA ALA A 148 0.64 -6.99 -5.29
C ALA A 148 -0.43 -8.10 -5.30
N PRO A 149 -0.95 -8.51 -4.13
CA PRO A 149 -2.12 -9.38 -4.06
C PRO A 149 -3.36 -8.73 -4.68
N GLU A 150 -4.01 -9.44 -5.59
CA GLU A 150 -5.25 -9.02 -6.26
C GLU A 150 -6.47 -9.51 -5.49
N ILE A 151 -6.66 -8.96 -4.28
CA ILE A 151 -7.72 -9.35 -3.33
C ILE A 151 -9.11 -9.19 -3.96
N ASP A 152 -9.30 -8.18 -4.82
CA ASP A 152 -10.53 -7.94 -5.54
C ASP A 152 -10.89 -9.04 -6.55
N LYS A 153 -9.89 -9.75 -7.10
CA LYS A 153 -10.08 -10.90 -8.00
C LYS A 153 -10.23 -12.23 -7.25
N GLY A 154 -9.58 -12.36 -6.09
CA GLY A 154 -9.56 -13.60 -5.31
C GLY A 154 -10.92 -13.97 -4.67
N LEU A 155 -11.78 -12.98 -4.42
CA LEU A 155 -13.00 -13.16 -3.61
C LEU A 155 -14.31 -13.17 -4.39
N LEU A 156 -14.28 -13.11 -5.72
CA LEU A 156 -15.45 -13.31 -6.59
C LEU A 156 -15.90 -14.78 -6.70
N LYS A 157 -15.31 -15.69 -5.91
CA LYS A 157 -15.59 -17.14 -5.93
C LYS A 157 -16.20 -17.70 -4.63
N ARG A 158 -16.75 -16.86 -3.76
CA ARG A 158 -17.53 -17.32 -2.59
C ARG A 158 -18.93 -16.73 -2.61
#